data_AF-A0A516G8U3-F1
#
_entry.id   AF-A0A516G8U3-F1
#
_cell.length_a   1.000
_cell.length_b   1.000
_cell.length_c   1.000
_cell.angle_alpha   90.00
_cell.angle_beta   90.00
_cell.angle_gamma   90.00
#
_symmetry.space_group_name_H-M   'P 1'
#
loop_
_entity.id
_entity.type
_entity.pdbx_description
1 polymer ?
#
loop_
_entity_poly.entity_id
_entity_poly.type
_entity_poly.pdbx_seq_one_letter_code
_entity_poly.pdbx_strand_id
1 'polypeptide(L)'
;MEFVYDLTVAAHMLGLASLIGGYLVAVTRSSQGLVPNTVMVWGARVQVLTGLILVGVAQGALDAEVNNTKIAVKLVIALAVAGLTEVAAARARKDKPVAAGMVHGAGLLAVVNVLVATLWN
;
A
#
# COMPACT_ATOMS: atom_id res chain seq x y z
N MET A 1 2.12 -14.72 20.49
CA MET A 1 1.72 -13.67 19.52
C MET A 1 2.39 -13.83 18.17
N GLU A 2 3.33 -14.78 18.02
CA GLU A 2 4.01 -15.10 16.75
C GLU A 2 3.05 -15.49 15.63
N PHE A 3 2.07 -16.37 15.87
CA PHE A 3 1.09 -16.72 14.85
C PHE A 3 0.35 -15.51 14.27
N VAL A 4 -0.02 -14.54 15.12
CA VAL A 4 -0.68 -13.31 14.66
C VAL A 4 0.28 -12.47 13.83
N TYR A 5 1.54 -12.36 14.25
CA TYR A 5 2.58 -11.67 13.49
C TYR A 5 2.77 -12.30 12.11
N ASP A 6 2.99 -13.61 12.04
CA ASP A 6 3.25 -14.34 10.78
C ASP A 6 2.05 -14.30 9.84
N LEU A 7 0.84 -14.47 10.38
CA LEU A 7 -0.39 -14.33 9.61
C LEU A 7 -0.55 -12.90 9.08
N THR A 8 -0.19 -11.89 9.88
CA THR A 8 -0.22 -10.49 9.45
C THR A 8 0.85 -10.22 8.39
N VAL A 9 2.03 -10.83 8.48
CA VAL A 9 3.08 -10.74 7.44
C VAL A 9 2.53 -11.31 6.13
N ALA A 10 1.91 -12.49 6.16
CA ALA A 10 1.29 -13.10 4.98
C ALA A 10 0.21 -12.19 4.38
N ALA A 11 -0.70 -11.67 5.20
CA ALA A 11 -1.73 -10.72 4.77
C ALA A 11 -1.14 -9.42 4.19
N HIS A 12 -0.04 -8.93 4.78
CA HIS A 12 0.69 -7.76 4.28
C HIS A 12 1.26 -8.06 2.89
N MET A 13 1.91 -9.21 2.68
CA MET A 13 2.43 -9.59 1.36
C MET A 13 1.33 -9.72 0.31
N LEU A 14 0.17 -10.29 0.65
CA LEU A 14 -0.98 -10.38 -0.25
C LEU A 14 -1.59 -9.00 -0.56
N GLY A 15 -1.63 -8.10 0.42
CA GLY A 15 -2.06 -6.72 0.23
C GLY A 15 -1.12 -5.96 -0.71
N LEU A 16 0.18 -6.17 -0.59
CA LEU A 16 1.19 -5.59 -1.47
C LEU A 16 1.03 -6.12 -2.91
N ALA A 17 0.89 -7.44 -3.06
CA ALA A 17 0.66 -8.07 -4.36
C ALA A 17 -0.63 -7.52 -5.02
N SER A 18 -1.69 -7.33 -4.24
CA SER A 18 -2.96 -6.74 -4.70
C SER A 18 -2.79 -5.29 -5.15
N LEU A 19 -2.02 -4.49 -4.41
CA LEU A 19 -1.75 -3.09 -4.73
C LEU A 19 -0.94 -2.96 -6.03
N ILE A 20 0.18 -3.67 -6.13
CA ILE A 20 1.06 -3.63 -7.32
C ILE A 20 0.38 -4.27 -8.53
N GLY A 21 -0.23 -5.45 -8.36
CA GLY A 21 -0.97 -6.12 -9.42
C GLY A 21 -2.15 -5.29 -9.91
N GLY A 22 -2.90 -4.67 -8.99
CA GLY A 22 -3.98 -3.75 -9.30
C GLY A 22 -3.51 -2.55 -10.11
N TYR A 23 -2.35 -1.98 -9.76
CA TYR A 23 -1.72 -0.91 -10.54
C TYR A 23 -1.34 -1.36 -11.96
N LEU A 24 -0.71 -2.53 -12.12
CA LEU A 24 -0.34 -3.06 -13.43
C LEU A 24 -1.57 -3.31 -14.31
N VAL A 25 -2.67 -3.80 -13.74
CA VAL A 25 -3.95 -3.93 -14.46
C VAL A 25 -4.50 -2.56 -14.89
N ALA A 26 -4.41 -1.54 -14.04
CA ALA A 26 -4.86 -0.19 -14.39
C ALA A 26 -4.04 0.41 -15.56
N VAL A 27 -2.72 0.19 -15.55
CA VAL A 27 -1.83 0.67 -16.62
C VAL A 27 -2.04 -0.08 -17.93
N THR A 28 -2.15 -1.41 -17.89
CA THR A 28 -2.33 -2.23 -19.10
C THR A 28 -3.69 -2.01 -19.77
N ARG A 29 -4.69 -1.54 -19.01
CA ARG A 29 -6.03 -1.20 -19.52
C ARG A 29 -6.26 0.31 -19.65
N SER A 30 -5.20 1.11 -19.71
CA SER A 30 -5.30 2.57 -19.72
C SER A 30 -6.08 3.14 -20.91
N SER A 31 -6.21 2.39 -22.02
CA SER A 31 -7.08 2.73 -23.15
C SER A 31 -8.57 2.82 -22.78
N GLN A 32 -8.98 2.17 -21.70
CA GLN A 32 -10.34 2.23 -21.12
C GLN A 32 -10.46 3.31 -20.03
N GLY A 33 -9.38 4.06 -19.78
CA GLY A 33 -9.25 5.02 -18.69
C GLY A 33 -8.27 4.56 -17.63
N LEU A 34 -7.30 5.42 -17.28
CA LEU A 34 -6.35 5.15 -16.21
C LEU A 34 -7.00 5.44 -14.84
N VAL A 35 -7.65 4.42 -14.29
CA VAL A 35 -8.35 4.47 -13.00
C VAL A 35 -7.96 3.29 -12.10
N PRO A 36 -7.89 3.46 -10.77
CA PRO A 36 -7.58 2.36 -9.88
C PRO A 36 -8.77 1.39 -9.81
N ASN A 37 -8.51 0.10 -9.98
CA ASN A 37 -9.51 -0.94 -9.75
C ASN A 37 -9.69 -1.22 -8.26
N THR A 38 -10.76 -1.94 -7.91
CA THR A 38 -11.09 -2.32 -6.53
C THR A 38 -9.96 -3.05 -5.82
N VAL A 39 -9.20 -3.89 -6.54
CA VAL A 39 -8.07 -4.65 -5.99
C VAL A 39 -6.93 -3.73 -5.56
N MET A 40 -6.60 -2.72 -6.37
CA MET A 40 -5.59 -1.71 -6.04
C MET A 40 -5.99 -0.91 -4.78
N VAL A 41 -7.25 -0.48 -4.69
CA VAL A 41 -7.78 0.30 -3.55
C VAL A 41 -7.70 -0.52 -2.26
N TRP A 42 -8.20 -1.75 -2.27
CA TRP A 42 -8.15 -2.62 -1.09
C TRP A 42 -6.73 -3.04 -0.74
N GLY A 43 -5.86 -3.26 -1.73
CA GLY A 43 -4.43 -3.49 -1.49
C GLY A 43 -3.79 -2.36 -0.69
N ALA A 44 -4.06 -1.10 -1.04
CA ALA A 44 -3.56 0.05 -0.29
C ALA A 44 -4.10 0.10 1.15
N ARG A 45 -5.39 -0.18 1.36
CA ARG A 45 -6.00 -0.25 2.70
C ARG A 45 -5.37 -1.35 3.55
N VAL A 46 -5.25 -2.55 2.99
CA VAL A 46 -4.63 -3.69 3.65
C VAL A 46 -3.20 -3.35 4.04
N GLN A 47 -2.43 -2.71 3.18
CA GLN A 47 -1.05 -2.30 3.47
C GLN A 47 -0.94 -1.40 4.70
N VAL A 48 -1.79 -0.37 4.81
CA VAL A 48 -1.80 0.52 5.98
C VAL A 48 -2.20 -0.25 7.24
N LEU A 49 -3.31 -0.99 7.19
CA LEU A 49 -3.85 -1.70 8.36
C LEU A 49 -2.88 -2.77 8.87
N THR A 50 -2.42 -3.65 8.00
CA THR A 50 -1.49 -4.73 8.36
C THR A 50 -0.12 -4.18 8.77
N GLY A 51 0.35 -3.09 8.16
CA GLY A 51 1.59 -2.42 8.58
C GLY A 51 1.54 -1.89 10.02
N LEU A 52 0.42 -1.27 10.40
CA LEU A 52 0.21 -0.82 11.79
C LEU A 52 0.13 -1.98 12.77
N ILE A 53 -0.58 -3.06 12.40
CA ILE A 53 -0.67 -4.27 13.24
C ILE A 53 0.72 -4.91 13.43
N LEU A 54 1.52 -5.04 12.36
CA LEU A 54 2.86 -5.62 12.44
C LEU A 54 3.76 -4.87 13.41
N VAL A 55 3.78 -3.53 13.33
CA VAL A 55 4.56 -2.69 14.24
C VAL A 55 4.05 -2.81 15.67
N GLY A 56 2.73 -2.77 15.87
CA GLY A 56 2.12 -2.90 17.19
C GLY A 56 2.41 -4.24 17.86
N VAL A 57 2.32 -5.35 17.13
CA VAL A 57 2.64 -6.69 17.65
C VAL A 57 4.13 -6.84 17.92
N ALA A 58 4.99 -6.38 16.99
CA ALA A 58 6.44 -6.44 17.15
C ALA A 58 6.92 -5.71 18.42
N GLN A 59 6.46 -4.48 18.63
CA GLN A 59 6.89 -3.66 19.77
C GLN A 59 6.16 -4.03 21.07
N GLY A 60 4.86 -4.35 21.00
CA GLY A 60 4.02 -4.49 22.18
C GLY A 60 3.91 -5.90 22.75
N ALA A 61 4.21 -6.93 21.96
CA ALA A 61 4.03 -8.32 22.37
C ALA A 61 5.23 -9.24 22.12
N LEU A 62 6.19 -8.81 21.30
CA LEU A 62 7.39 -9.57 20.98
C LEU A 62 8.68 -8.87 21.44
N ASP A 63 8.58 -7.70 22.08
CA ASP A 63 9.71 -6.86 22.54
C ASP A 63 10.81 -6.69 21.49
N ALA A 64 10.42 -6.64 20.21
CA ALA A 64 11.37 -6.58 19.11
C ALA A 64 11.95 -5.17 18.96
N GLU A 65 13.27 -5.08 18.80
CA GLU A 65 13.92 -3.83 18.41
C GLU A 65 13.55 -3.48 16.96
N VAL A 66 12.94 -2.31 16.77
CA VAL A 66 12.53 -1.84 15.45
C VAL A 66 13.15 -0.49 15.12
N ASN A 67 13.48 -0.30 13.85
CA ASN A 67 13.89 1.00 13.32
C ASN A 67 12.65 1.88 13.10
N ASN A 68 12.32 2.69 14.12
CA ASN A 68 11.17 3.59 14.08
C ASN A 68 11.24 4.62 12.94
N THR A 69 12.44 5.05 12.54
CA THR A 69 12.63 5.96 11.39
C THR A 69 12.20 5.28 10.09
N LYS A 70 12.65 4.04 9.86
CA LYS A 70 12.26 3.24 8.69
C LYS A 70 10.74 2.99 8.68
N ILE A 71 10.16 2.69 9.84
CA ILE A 71 8.71 2.51 9.98
C ILE A 71 7.96 3.80 9.65
N ALA A 72 8.38 4.95 10.18
CA ALA A 72 7.74 6.24 9.93
C ALA A 72 7.76 6.59 8.44
N VAL A 73 8.90 6.41 7.76
CA VAL A 73 9.02 6.62 6.31
C VAL A 73 8.05 5.71 5.55
N LYS A 74 8.02 4.41 5.87
CA LYS A 74 7.10 3.47 5.22
C LYS A 74 5.64 3.81 5.43
N LEU A 75 5.29 4.27 6.64
CA LEU A 75 3.92 4.66 6.98
C LEU A 75 3.49 5.90 6.18
N VAL A 76 4.34 6.92 6.09
CA VAL A 76 4.06 8.13 5.30
C VAL A 76 3.83 7.76 3.82
N ILE A 77 4.69 6.92 3.25
CA ILE A 77 4.53 6.45 1.87
C ILE A 77 3.23 5.66 1.71
N ALA A 78 2.93 4.73 2.62
CA ALA A 78 1.71 3.93 2.57
C ALA A 78 0.43 4.80 2.65
N LEU A 79 0.42 5.84 3.50
CA LEU A 79 -0.68 6.79 3.60
C LEU A 79 -0.83 7.64 2.34
N ALA A 80 0.27 8.08 1.72
CA ALA A 80 0.23 8.79 0.45
C ALA A 80 -0.35 7.90 -0.66
N VAL A 81 0.06 6.63 -0.74
CA VAL A 81 -0.48 5.65 -1.69
C VAL A 81 -1.98 5.43 -1.47
N ALA A 82 -2.40 5.22 -0.22
CA ALA A 82 -3.81 5.05 0.12
C ALA A 82 -4.62 6.30 -0.25
N GLY A 83 -4.14 7.49 0.10
CA GLY A 83 -4.80 8.76 -0.23
C GLY A 83 -4.97 8.97 -1.73
N LEU A 84 -3.90 8.79 -2.52
CA LEU A 84 -3.96 8.92 -3.98
C LEU A 84 -4.96 7.94 -4.59
N THR A 85 -4.91 6.67 -4.15
CA THR A 85 -5.77 5.61 -4.67
C THR A 85 -7.24 5.83 -4.30
N GLU A 86 -7.53 6.26 -3.06
CA GLU A 86 -8.89 6.59 -2.61
C GLU A 86 -9.49 7.79 -3.33
N VAL A 87 -8.72 8.88 -3.46
CA VAL A 87 -9.20 10.08 -4.13
C VAL A 87 -9.43 9.79 -5.62
N ALA A 88 -8.54 9.03 -6.26
CA ALA A 88 -8.72 8.63 -7.66
C ALA A 88 -9.96 7.75 -7.83
N ALA A 89 -10.16 6.75 -6.97
CA ALA A 89 -11.35 5.91 -6.98
C ALA A 89 -12.63 6.72 -6.70
N ALA A 90 -12.60 7.66 -5.77
CA ALA A 90 -13.73 8.52 -5.44
C ALA A 90 -14.11 9.47 -6.59
N ARG A 91 -13.12 9.98 -7.34
CA ARG A 91 -13.36 10.78 -8.54
C ARG A 91 -13.95 9.94 -9.67
N ALA A 92 -13.40 8.75 -9.92
CA ALA A 92 -13.91 7.81 -10.91
C ALA A 92 -15.38 7.43 -10.64
N ARG A 93 -15.75 7.12 -9.38
CA ARG A 93 -17.14 6.84 -8.98
C ARG A 93 -18.13 8.00 -9.18
N LYS A 94 -17.63 9.22 -9.35
CA LYS A 94 -18.42 10.44 -9.55
C LYS A 94 -18.30 10.98 -10.98
N ASP A 95 -17.79 10.17 -11.91
CA ASP A 95 -17.53 10.55 -13.30
C ASP A 95 -16.67 11.82 -13.44
N LYS A 96 -15.80 12.08 -12.44
CA LYS A 96 -14.88 13.21 -12.46
C LYS A 96 -13.55 12.80 -13.08
N PRO A 97 -12.87 13.70 -13.83
CA PRO A 97 -11.56 13.40 -14.40
C PRO A 97 -10.57 12.91 -13.34
N VAL A 98 -9.87 11.82 -13.59
CA VAL A 98 -8.80 11.29 -12.74
C VAL A 98 -7.47 11.71 -13.35
N ALA A 99 -6.65 12.44 -12.59
CA ALA A 99 -5.32 12.81 -13.06
C ALA A 99 -4.42 11.56 -13.08
N ALA A 100 -3.73 11.32 -14.21
CA ALA A 100 -2.85 10.15 -14.38
C ALA A 100 -1.79 10.04 -13.27
N GLY A 101 -1.29 11.18 -12.80
CA GLY A 101 -0.33 11.25 -11.69
C GLY A 101 -0.84 10.65 -10.38
N MET A 102 -2.16 10.52 -10.17
CA MET A 102 -2.69 9.87 -8.98
C MET A 102 -2.48 8.36 -9.03
N VAL A 103 -2.74 7.73 -10.17
CA VAL A 103 -2.60 6.28 -10.35
C VAL A 103 -1.13 5.88 -10.46
N HIS A 104 -0.36 6.59 -11.31
CA HIS A 104 1.07 6.37 -11.42
C HIS A 104 1.82 6.70 -10.12
N GLY A 105 1.46 7.81 -9.47
CA GLY A 105 2.03 8.19 -8.18
C GLY A 105 1.80 7.11 -7.13
N ALA A 106 0.58 6.59 -7.00
CA ALA A 106 0.29 5.49 -6.08
C ALA A 106 1.09 4.23 -6.39
N GLY A 107 1.13 3.80 -7.65
CA GLY A 107 1.88 2.61 -8.07
C GLY A 107 3.39 2.73 -7.84
N LEU A 108 3.99 3.86 -8.24
CA LEU A 108 5.42 4.10 -8.08
C LEU A 108 5.82 4.27 -6.61
N LEU A 109 5.03 4.99 -5.82
CA LEU A 109 5.26 5.11 -4.38
C LEU A 109 5.15 3.75 -3.68
N ALA A 110 4.24 2.87 -4.11
CA ALA A 110 4.17 1.51 -3.59
C ALA A 110 5.47 0.73 -3.86
N VAL A 111 6.03 0.83 -5.07
CA VAL A 111 7.35 0.25 -5.40
C VAL A 111 8.46 0.85 -4.54
N VAL A 112 8.50 2.17 -4.38
CA VAL A 112 9.46 2.84 -3.50
C VAL A 112 9.34 2.32 -2.07
N ASN A 113 8.12 2.09 -1.57
CA ASN A 113 7.91 1.54 -0.24
C ASN A 113 8.50 0.14 -0.06
N VAL A 114 8.44 -0.69 -1.11
CA VAL A 114 9.09 -2.01 -1.14
C VAL A 114 10.60 -1.85 -1.09
N LEU A 115 11.17 -0.95 -1.89
CA LEU A 115 12.61 -0.69 -1.90
C LEU A 115 13.10 -0.18 -0.54
N VAL A 116 12.35 0.71 0.12
CA VAL A 116 12.63 1.13 1.50
C VAL A 116 12.59 -0.06 2.44
N ALA A 117 11.61 -0.96 2.29
CA ALA A 117 11.51 -2.14 3.14
C ALA A 117 12.72 -3.09 3.00
N THR A 118 13.21 -3.30 1.77
CA THR A 118 14.20 -4.35 1.45
C THR A 118 15.64 -3.86 1.37
N LEU A 119 15.88 -2.59 1.00
CA LEU A 119 17.24 -2.08 0.73
C LEU A 119 17.79 -1.19 1.85
N TRP A 120 16.93 -0.62 2.71
CA TRP A 120 17.37 0.17 3.86
C TRP A 120 17.84 -0.75 4.99
N ASN A 121 19.13 -0.68 5.35
CA ASN A 121 19.73 -1.32 6.53
C ASN A 121 20.09 -0.30 7.60
#